data_AF-A0AAV6B8J9-F1
#
_entry.id   AF-A0AAV6B8J9-F1
#
_cell.length_a   1.000
_cell.length_b   1.000
_cell.length_c   1.000
_cell.angle_alpha   90.00
_cell.angle_beta   90.00
_cell.angle_gamma   90.00
#
_symmetry.space_group_name_H-M   'P 1'
#
loop_
_entity.id
_entity.type
_entity.pdbx_description
1 polymer ?
#
loop_
_entity_poly.entity_id
_entity_poly.type
_entity_poly.pdbx_seq_one_letter_code
_entity_poly.pdbx_strand_id
1 'polypeptide(L)'
;RTALVGSNPSFTAIVNGSAPLSYQWRFNGTNISGATNATFVRSNVQPSQAGNYVLVVTNRAGAATSQVATLTVNNPDLDGDGMPDAWEMAHGLNPGNANDAGLDFDGDGMTNLQEYRAGTNPNNVLSVLKLSVTSFNPLRLQFVAQSNLAYAVQFNTNIGLSSWSVLSNVSAQPLIRTVIVTDPNPPTNRVRFYRAVIP
;
A
#
# COMPACT_ATOMS: atom_id res chain seq x y z
N ARG A 1 8.45 0.61 21.78
CA ARG A 1 8.94 -0.46 20.87
C ARG A 1 9.13 0.15 19.50
N THR A 2 10.26 -0.10 18.84
CA THR A 2 10.49 0.33 17.45
C THR A 2 10.31 -0.86 16.51
N ALA A 3 9.69 -0.63 15.36
CA ALA A 3 9.49 -1.61 14.31
C ALA A 3 9.84 -0.99 12.94
N LEU A 4 10.32 -1.80 12.01
CA LEU A 4 10.48 -1.36 10.62
C LEU A 4 9.14 -1.45 9.88
N VAL A 5 8.91 -0.60 8.89
CA VAL A 5 7.77 -0.73 7.97
C VAL A 5 7.73 -2.13 7.38
N GLY A 6 6.53 -2.70 7.23
CA GLY A 6 6.34 -4.05 6.71
C GLY A 6 6.56 -5.18 7.73
N SER A 7 7.19 -4.93 8.87
CA SER A 7 7.37 -5.93 9.91
C SER A 7 6.08 -6.25 10.68
N ASN A 8 6.10 -7.32 11.49
CA ASN A 8 4.93 -7.84 12.22
C ASN A 8 5.11 -7.75 13.76
N PRO A 9 5.16 -6.55 14.38
CA PRO A 9 5.34 -6.45 15.83
C PRO A 9 4.18 -7.03 16.63
N SER A 10 4.51 -7.63 17.78
CA SER A 10 3.56 -8.21 18.74
C SER A 10 3.45 -7.38 20.03
N PHE A 11 2.26 -7.34 20.60
CA PHE A 11 1.99 -6.78 21.93
C PHE A 11 1.35 -7.88 22.76
N THR A 12 1.93 -8.16 23.93
CA THR A 12 1.44 -9.20 24.84
C THR A 12 1.28 -8.59 26.22
N ALA A 13 0.13 -8.87 26.85
CA ALA A 13 -0.11 -8.51 28.24
C ALA A 13 -0.24 -9.76 29.09
N ILE A 14 0.36 -9.73 30.28
CA ILE A 14 0.13 -10.73 31.31
C ILE A 14 -1.14 -10.33 32.05
N VAL A 15 -2.12 -11.23 32.11
CA VAL A 15 -3.44 -10.94 32.67
C VAL A 15 -3.71 -11.83 33.86
N ASN A 16 -3.95 -11.19 35.02
CA ASN A 16 -4.34 -11.85 36.25
C ASN A 16 -5.76 -11.41 36.61
N GLY A 17 -6.70 -12.36 36.63
CA GLY A 17 -8.09 -12.07 36.96
C GLY A 17 -8.97 -13.32 36.86
N SER A 18 -10.09 -13.30 37.57
CA SER A 18 -11.06 -14.40 37.54
C SER A 18 -11.82 -14.42 36.21
N ALA A 19 -11.93 -15.62 35.62
CA ALA A 19 -12.72 -15.87 34.42
C ALA A 19 -14.24 -15.68 34.66
N PRO A 20 -15.03 -15.43 33.60
CA PRO A 20 -14.60 -15.23 32.21
C PRO A 20 -13.97 -13.85 31.99
N LEU A 21 -12.88 -13.82 31.22
CA LEU A 21 -12.16 -12.61 30.83
C LEU A 21 -12.44 -12.28 29.36
N SER A 22 -12.75 -11.02 29.09
CA SER A 22 -12.88 -10.47 27.74
C SER A 22 -11.74 -9.48 27.47
N TYR A 23 -11.19 -9.51 26.27
CA TYR A 23 -10.02 -8.72 25.88
C TYR A 23 -10.38 -7.77 24.74
N GLN A 24 -9.83 -6.56 24.77
CA GLN A 24 -9.96 -5.61 23.66
C GLN A 24 -8.71 -4.72 23.59
N TRP A 25 -7.92 -4.87 22.53
CA TRP A 25 -6.83 -3.93 22.25
C TRP A 25 -7.36 -2.62 21.66
N ARG A 26 -6.72 -1.51 22.02
CA ARG A 26 -7.02 -0.18 21.50
C ARG A 26 -5.77 0.46 20.92
N PHE A 27 -5.94 1.19 19.83
CA PHE A 27 -4.93 2.05 19.20
C PHE A 27 -5.40 3.50 19.31
N ASN A 28 -4.59 4.35 19.95
CA ASN A 28 -4.90 5.78 20.18
C ASN A 28 -6.32 6.01 20.73
N GLY A 29 -6.76 5.14 21.63
CA GLY A 29 -8.08 5.21 22.27
C GLY A 29 -9.22 4.48 21.53
N THR A 30 -9.03 4.10 20.27
CA THR A 30 -10.05 3.40 19.46
C THR A 30 -9.85 1.89 19.50
N ASN A 31 -10.95 1.12 19.62
CA ASN A 31 -10.89 -0.34 19.58
C ASN A 31 -10.36 -0.84 18.23
N ILE A 32 -9.41 -1.78 18.29
CA ILE A 32 -8.94 -2.50 17.11
C ILE A 32 -9.89 -3.69 16.90
N SER A 33 -10.58 -3.71 15.76
CA SER A 33 -11.53 -4.79 15.44
C SER A 33 -10.85 -6.16 15.45
N GLY A 34 -11.49 -7.15 16.07
CA GLY A 34 -11.00 -8.53 16.16
C GLY A 34 -9.81 -8.77 17.09
N ALA A 35 -9.26 -7.73 17.72
CA ALA A 35 -8.11 -7.86 18.62
C ALA A 35 -8.56 -8.25 20.06
N THR A 36 -9.07 -9.47 20.20
CA THR A 36 -9.74 -9.98 21.41
C THR A 36 -8.96 -11.07 22.13
N ASN A 37 -7.63 -11.05 22.04
CA ASN A 37 -6.73 -11.98 22.71
C ASN A 37 -5.72 -11.23 23.60
N ALA A 38 -5.09 -11.94 24.54
CA ALA A 38 -4.02 -11.38 25.37
C ALA A 38 -2.78 -10.94 24.57
N THR A 39 -2.60 -11.49 23.36
CA THR A 39 -1.59 -11.06 22.40
C THR A 39 -2.24 -10.49 21.14
N PHE A 40 -1.72 -9.36 20.67
CA PHE A 40 -2.09 -8.74 19.40
C PHE A 40 -0.86 -8.63 18.51
N VAL A 41 -0.97 -9.13 17.27
CA VAL A 41 0.07 -8.97 16.24
C VAL A 41 -0.43 -7.94 15.23
N ARG A 42 0.38 -6.90 14.99
CA ARG A 42 0.13 -5.92 13.94
C ARG A 42 0.93 -6.35 12.71
N SER A 43 0.27 -6.95 11.73
CA SER A 43 0.95 -7.39 10.50
C SER A 43 1.17 -6.26 9.51
N ASN A 44 2.28 -6.32 8.75
CA ASN A 44 2.65 -5.36 7.70
C ASN A 44 2.54 -3.90 8.19
N VAL A 45 3.25 -3.58 9.27
CA VAL A 45 3.06 -2.29 9.96
C VAL A 45 3.41 -1.10 9.07
N GLN A 46 2.56 -0.07 9.09
CA GLN A 46 2.74 1.17 8.33
C GLN A 46 2.97 2.37 9.28
N PRO A 47 3.61 3.48 8.82
CA PRO A 47 3.86 4.64 9.68
C PRO A 47 2.60 5.24 10.31
N SER A 48 1.46 5.18 9.61
CA SER A 48 0.15 5.61 10.12
C SER A 48 -0.37 4.79 11.32
N GLN A 49 0.26 3.65 11.60
CA GLN A 49 -0.07 2.77 12.70
C GLN A 49 0.87 2.94 13.91
N ALA A 50 1.82 3.89 13.84
CA ALA A 50 2.60 4.33 14.98
C ALA A 50 1.69 5.03 16.01
N GLY A 51 1.98 4.83 17.29
CA GLY A 51 1.19 5.41 18.37
C GLY A 51 1.01 4.48 19.57
N ASN A 52 0.00 4.77 20.38
CA ASN A 52 -0.19 4.15 21.68
C ASN A 52 -1.16 2.97 21.60
N TYR A 53 -0.71 1.82 22.10
CA TYR A 53 -1.49 0.60 22.23
C TYR A 53 -1.74 0.29 23.70
N VAL A 54 -2.99 -0.05 24.02
CA VAL A 54 -3.38 -0.53 25.36
C VAL A 54 -4.32 -1.72 25.23
N LEU A 55 -4.23 -2.65 26.17
CA LEU A 55 -5.22 -3.71 26.34
C LEU A 55 -6.19 -3.33 27.45
N VAL A 56 -7.49 -3.42 27.17
CA VAL A 56 -8.54 -3.39 28.18
C VAL A 56 -9.05 -4.82 28.39
N VAL A 57 -9.05 -5.27 29.64
CA VAL A 57 -9.59 -6.57 30.04
C VAL A 57 -10.80 -6.36 30.93
N THR A 58 -11.89 -7.08 30.70
CA THR A 58 -13.12 -6.98 31.49
C THR A 58 -13.58 -8.34 32.01
N ASN A 59 -14.20 -8.33 33.18
CA ASN A 59 -14.97 -9.44 33.74
C ASN A 59 -16.16 -8.90 34.54
N ARG A 60 -16.86 -9.76 35.30
CA ARG A 60 -18.01 -9.36 36.12
C ARG A 60 -17.66 -8.35 37.22
N ALA A 61 -16.42 -8.31 37.69
CA ALA A 61 -15.99 -7.39 38.74
C ALA A 61 -15.66 -5.99 38.19
N GLY A 62 -15.33 -5.87 36.90
CA GLY A 62 -15.06 -4.58 36.27
C GLY A 62 -14.08 -4.68 35.11
N ALA A 63 -13.33 -3.60 34.91
CA ALA A 63 -12.35 -3.45 33.84
C ALA A 63 -10.97 -3.07 34.40
N ALA A 64 -9.91 -3.62 33.79
CA ALA A 64 -8.53 -3.20 34.01
C ALA A 64 -7.88 -2.83 32.68
N THR A 65 -7.04 -1.80 32.68
CA THR A 65 -6.31 -1.32 31.50
C THR A 65 -4.82 -1.54 31.73
N SER A 66 -4.12 -2.03 30.71
CA SER A 66 -2.67 -2.22 30.76
C SER A 66 -1.91 -0.88 30.83
N GLN A 67 -0.60 -0.96 31.06
CA GLN A 67 0.30 0.14 30.72
C GLN A 67 0.25 0.44 29.21
N VAL A 68 0.60 1.67 28.85
CA VAL A 68 0.68 2.11 27.45
C VAL A 68 1.93 1.53 26.79
N ALA A 69 1.74 0.82 25.68
CA ALA A 69 2.82 0.39 24.80
C ALA A 69 2.88 1.31 23.58
N THR A 70 3.91 2.15 23.48
CA THR A 70 4.10 3.03 22.31
C THR A 70 4.87 2.31 21.20
N LEU A 71 4.31 2.34 19.99
CA LEU A 71 4.91 1.84 18.76
C LEU A 71 5.49 3.00 17.96
N THR A 72 6.78 2.96 17.71
CA THR A 72 7.46 3.78 16.71
C THR A 72 7.68 2.92 15.47
N VAL A 73 7.39 3.47 14.28
CA VAL A 73 7.59 2.80 13.00
C VAL A 73 8.63 3.57 12.22
N ASN A 74 9.74 2.91 11.90
CA ASN A 74 10.82 3.50 11.12
C ASN A 74 10.74 2.99 9.68
N ASN A 75 11.00 3.89 8.75
CA ASN A 75 11.13 3.60 7.32
C ASN A 75 12.46 4.19 6.83
N PRO A 76 13.61 3.55 7.15
CA PRO A 76 14.91 4.03 6.69
C PRO A 76 14.96 4.06 5.16
N ASP A 77 15.67 5.06 4.64
CA ASP A 77 16.02 5.30 3.25
C ASP A 77 17.45 5.86 3.31
N LEU A 78 18.43 4.98 3.16
CA LEU A 78 19.84 5.20 3.52
C LEU A 78 20.52 6.17 2.55
N ASP A 79 20.14 6.17 1.27
CA ASP A 79 20.71 7.03 0.24
C ASP A 79 19.78 8.17 -0.22
N GLY A 80 18.52 8.17 0.21
CA GLY A 80 17.58 9.27 0.04
C GLY A 80 16.90 9.33 -1.32
N ASP A 81 16.83 8.21 -2.05
CA ASP A 81 16.19 8.15 -3.37
C ASP A 81 14.66 7.97 -3.35
N GLY A 82 14.10 7.76 -2.15
CA GLY A 82 12.68 7.57 -1.91
C GLY A 82 12.22 6.11 -1.92
N MET A 83 13.13 5.14 -2.03
CA MET A 83 12.89 3.73 -1.77
C MET A 83 13.36 3.37 -0.34
N PRO A 84 12.58 2.58 0.43
CA PRO A 84 13.04 2.17 1.77
C PRO A 84 14.06 1.04 1.72
N ASP A 85 15.07 1.07 2.62
CA ASP A 85 16.13 0.06 2.70
C ASP A 85 15.58 -1.38 2.71
N ALA A 86 14.52 -1.60 3.48
CA ALA A 86 13.91 -2.91 3.64
C ALA A 86 13.22 -3.39 2.35
N TRP A 87 12.66 -2.46 1.57
CA TRP A 87 12.06 -2.77 0.28
C TRP A 87 13.15 -3.08 -0.75
N GLU A 88 14.21 -2.27 -0.80
CA GLU A 88 15.35 -2.47 -1.70
C GLU A 88 16.03 -3.82 -1.45
N MET A 89 16.35 -4.12 -0.18
CA MET A 89 16.94 -5.41 0.19
C MET A 89 16.03 -6.60 -0.17
N ALA A 90 14.71 -6.46 -0.01
CA ALA A 90 13.75 -7.52 -0.35
C ALA A 90 13.66 -7.76 -1.86
N HIS A 91 14.03 -6.77 -2.67
CA HIS A 91 14.02 -6.82 -4.14
C HIS A 91 15.44 -6.88 -4.73
N GLY A 92 16.47 -7.14 -3.92
CA GLY A 92 17.84 -7.31 -4.40
C GLY A 92 18.52 -6.02 -4.91
N LEU A 93 17.98 -4.85 -4.59
CA LEU A 93 18.58 -3.55 -4.86
C LEU A 93 19.58 -3.16 -3.75
N ASN A 94 20.29 -2.05 -3.91
CA ASN A 94 21.34 -1.62 -2.99
C ASN A 94 20.93 -0.33 -2.25
N PRO A 95 20.59 -0.40 -0.94
CA PRO A 95 20.19 0.76 -0.14
C PRO A 95 21.21 1.90 -0.02
N GLY A 96 22.46 1.66 -0.44
CA GLY A 96 23.52 2.68 -0.43
C GLY A 96 23.77 3.31 -1.80
N ASN A 97 22.93 3.07 -2.80
CA ASN A 97 23.11 3.52 -4.17
C ASN A 97 21.84 4.12 -4.80
N ALA A 98 21.63 5.41 -4.54
CA ALA A 98 20.48 6.18 -5.03
C ALA A 98 20.30 6.21 -6.56
N ASN A 99 21.31 5.80 -7.33
CA ASN A 99 21.19 5.74 -8.78
C ASN A 99 20.39 4.52 -9.25
N ASP A 100 20.30 3.45 -8.45
CA ASP A 100 19.56 2.26 -8.85
C ASP A 100 18.04 2.45 -8.83
N ALA A 101 17.49 3.40 -8.04
CA ALA A 101 16.10 3.87 -8.17
C ALA A 101 15.71 4.22 -9.60
N GLY A 102 16.64 4.82 -10.36
CA GLY A 102 16.44 5.25 -11.74
C GLY A 102 16.69 4.17 -12.78
N LEU A 103 17.21 3.00 -12.39
CA LEU A 103 17.44 1.88 -13.30
C LEU A 103 16.15 1.08 -13.51
N ASP A 104 16.10 0.37 -14.63
CA ASP A 104 15.07 -0.59 -14.99
C ASP A 104 15.69 -1.98 -14.85
N PHE A 105 15.51 -2.60 -13.68
CA PHE A 105 16.29 -3.78 -13.30
C PHE A 105 15.88 -5.04 -14.08
N ASP A 106 14.60 -5.17 -14.44
CA ASP A 106 14.09 -6.30 -15.21
C ASP A 106 13.86 -6.00 -16.71
N GLY A 107 13.91 -4.73 -17.13
CA GLY A 107 13.87 -4.32 -18.53
C GLY A 107 12.44 -4.17 -19.08
N ASP A 108 11.44 -3.94 -18.24
CA ASP A 108 10.04 -3.83 -18.66
C ASP A 108 9.59 -2.39 -19.06
N GLY A 109 10.49 -1.42 -18.85
CA GLY A 109 10.30 -0.01 -19.10
C GLY A 109 9.84 0.81 -17.89
N MET A 110 9.75 0.22 -16.70
CA MET A 110 9.58 0.93 -15.43
C MET A 110 10.90 1.02 -14.68
N THR A 111 11.18 2.17 -14.08
CA THR A 111 12.32 2.27 -13.15
C THR A 111 11.97 1.64 -11.81
N ASN A 112 12.95 1.15 -11.06
CA ASN A 112 12.77 0.58 -9.71
C ASN A 112 11.92 1.47 -8.78
N LEU A 113 12.14 2.79 -8.81
CA LEU A 113 11.35 3.75 -8.02
C LEU A 113 9.89 3.86 -8.46
N GLN A 114 9.63 3.75 -9.77
CA GLN A 114 8.26 3.74 -10.31
C GLN A 114 7.53 2.47 -9.88
N GLU A 115 8.24 1.35 -9.83
CA GLU A 115 7.68 0.08 -9.40
C GLU A 115 7.38 0.03 -7.91
N TYR A 116 8.29 0.55 -7.07
CA TYR A 116 8.02 0.75 -5.65
C TYR A 116 6.73 1.54 -5.44
N ARG A 117 6.58 2.67 -6.16
CA ARG A 117 5.37 3.51 -6.11
C ARG A 117 4.13 2.82 -6.67
N ALA A 118 4.30 1.97 -7.69
CA ALA A 118 3.22 1.22 -8.32
C ALA A 118 2.80 -0.03 -7.54
N GLY A 119 3.57 -0.42 -6.53
CA GLY A 119 3.40 -1.69 -5.82
C GLY A 119 3.69 -2.90 -6.70
N THR A 120 4.55 -2.75 -7.71
CA THR A 120 4.99 -3.82 -8.60
C THR A 120 6.34 -4.40 -8.14
N ASN A 121 6.98 -5.25 -8.94
CA ASN A 121 8.15 -6.02 -8.52
C ASN A 121 9.28 -5.84 -9.54
N PRO A 122 10.37 -5.15 -9.18
CA PRO A 122 11.45 -4.80 -10.09
C PRO A 122 12.32 -5.94 -10.58
N ASN A 123 11.99 -7.18 -10.18
CA ASN A 123 12.66 -8.38 -10.65
C ASN A 123 11.75 -9.23 -11.55
N ASN A 124 10.62 -8.69 -12.01
CA ASN A 124 9.62 -9.45 -12.74
C ASN A 124 8.94 -8.59 -13.82
N VAL A 125 9.40 -8.78 -15.06
CA VAL A 125 8.92 -8.08 -16.26
C VAL A 125 7.41 -8.15 -16.54
N LEU A 126 6.68 -9.05 -15.87
CA LEU A 126 5.22 -9.15 -15.97
C LEU A 126 4.49 -8.36 -14.89
N SER A 127 5.20 -7.96 -13.84
CA SER A 127 4.72 -7.15 -12.74
C SER A 127 4.94 -5.68 -13.08
N VAL A 128 4.09 -5.14 -13.95
CA VAL A 128 4.26 -3.78 -14.50
C VAL A 128 2.95 -3.01 -14.47
N LEU A 129 2.98 -1.73 -14.08
CA LEU A 129 1.83 -0.84 -14.22
C LEU A 129 1.83 -0.20 -15.61
N LYS A 130 1.41 -0.98 -16.59
CA LYS A 130 1.37 -0.57 -18.00
C LYS A 130 -0.05 -0.59 -18.56
N LEU A 131 -0.47 0.56 -19.10
CA LEU A 131 -1.73 0.68 -19.80
C LEU A 131 -1.57 0.24 -21.26
N SER A 132 -2.40 -0.71 -21.70
CA SER A 132 -2.39 -1.27 -23.06
C SER A 132 -3.75 -1.13 -23.72
N VAL A 133 -3.79 -0.87 -25.03
CA VAL A 133 -5.04 -0.86 -25.80
C VAL A 133 -5.39 -2.28 -26.23
N THR A 134 -6.62 -2.73 -25.99
CA THR A 134 -7.09 -4.08 -26.38
C THR A 134 -8.16 -4.07 -27.47
N SER A 135 -8.84 -2.95 -27.68
CA SER A 135 -9.78 -2.73 -28.79
C SER A 135 -9.87 -1.24 -29.08
N PHE A 136 -10.20 -0.87 -30.32
CA PHE A 136 -10.46 0.52 -30.72
C PHE A 136 -11.96 0.81 -30.95
N ASN A 137 -12.82 -0.20 -30.96
CA ASN A 137 -14.26 -0.02 -31.14
C ASN A 137 -15.09 -1.02 -30.28
N PRO A 138 -15.53 -0.63 -29.07
CA PRO A 138 -15.16 0.61 -28.38
C PRO A 138 -13.69 0.60 -27.95
N LEU A 139 -13.10 1.78 -27.70
CA LEU A 139 -11.74 1.85 -27.18
C LEU A 139 -11.68 1.22 -25.79
N ARG A 140 -10.86 0.17 -25.64
CA ARG A 140 -10.64 -0.54 -24.38
C ARG A 140 -9.18 -0.45 -23.97
N LEU A 141 -8.96 -0.02 -22.74
CA LEU A 141 -7.66 0.10 -22.09
C LEU A 141 -7.58 -0.97 -21.00
N GLN A 142 -6.44 -1.63 -20.89
CA GLN A 142 -6.19 -2.68 -19.92
C GLN A 142 -4.91 -2.43 -19.14
N PHE A 143 -4.92 -2.73 -17.85
CA PHE A 143 -3.71 -2.83 -17.01
C PHE A 143 -3.92 -3.87 -15.90
N VAL A 144 -2.84 -4.27 -15.23
CA VAL A 144 -2.90 -5.15 -14.06
C VAL A 144 -2.90 -4.29 -12.79
N ALA A 145 -4.02 -4.30 -12.06
CA ALA A 145 -4.15 -3.60 -10.79
C ALA A 145 -3.57 -4.46 -9.67
N GLN A 146 -2.66 -3.88 -8.88
CA GLN A 146 -2.09 -4.49 -7.68
C GLN A 146 -3.10 -4.51 -6.52
N SER A 147 -2.92 -5.45 -5.61
CA SER A 147 -3.80 -5.61 -4.44
C SER A 147 -3.76 -4.38 -3.52
N ASN A 148 -4.91 -4.01 -2.97
CA ASN A 148 -5.10 -2.92 -2.02
C ASN A 148 -4.72 -1.52 -2.52
N LEU A 149 -4.47 -1.35 -3.82
CA LEU A 149 -4.26 -0.05 -4.46
C LEU A 149 -5.49 0.36 -5.27
N ALA A 150 -5.86 1.63 -5.14
CA ALA A 150 -6.85 2.28 -5.99
C ALA A 150 -6.13 2.96 -7.17
N TYR A 151 -6.86 3.15 -8.27
CA TYR A 151 -6.34 3.81 -9.46
C TYR A 151 -7.34 4.80 -10.02
N ALA A 152 -6.84 5.81 -10.71
CA ALA A 152 -7.62 6.61 -11.64
C ALA A 152 -7.05 6.44 -13.05
N VAL A 153 -7.89 6.02 -13.99
CA VAL A 153 -7.56 6.12 -15.42
C VAL A 153 -7.97 7.51 -15.87
N GLN A 154 -7.01 8.24 -16.41
CA GLN A 154 -7.16 9.62 -16.83
C GLN A 154 -6.85 9.78 -18.31
N PHE A 155 -7.41 10.83 -18.92
CA PHE A 155 -7.13 11.20 -20.29
C PHE A 155 -6.85 12.69 -20.43
N ASN A 156 -6.12 13.04 -21.49
CA ASN A 156 -5.88 14.41 -21.90
C ASN A 156 -5.95 14.48 -23.43
N THR A 157 -6.37 15.63 -23.97
CA THR A 157 -6.45 15.88 -25.42
C THR A 157 -5.27 16.70 -25.94
N ASN A 158 -4.41 17.20 -25.04
CA ASN A 158 -3.20 17.92 -25.37
C ASN A 158 -2.17 17.69 -24.27
N ILE A 159 -1.10 16.93 -24.59
CA ILE A 159 -0.06 16.58 -23.62
C ILE A 159 0.73 17.79 -23.09
N GLY A 160 0.65 18.95 -23.76
CA GLY A 160 1.21 20.22 -23.28
C GLY A 160 0.38 20.91 -22.19
N LEU A 161 -0.86 20.45 -21.93
CA LEU A 161 -1.67 20.93 -20.82
C LEU A 161 -1.44 20.06 -19.58
N SER A 162 -1.29 20.68 -18.42
CA SER A 162 -1.08 19.99 -17.15
C SER A 162 -2.35 19.31 -16.59
N SER A 163 -3.53 19.67 -17.09
CA SER A 163 -4.81 19.19 -16.59
C SER A 163 -5.24 17.88 -17.25
N TRP A 164 -5.44 16.85 -16.44
CA TRP A 164 -5.95 15.55 -16.86
C TRP A 164 -7.38 15.34 -16.36
N SER A 165 -8.25 14.79 -17.21
CA SER A 165 -9.62 14.44 -16.85
C SER A 165 -9.72 12.98 -16.42
N VAL A 166 -10.49 12.68 -15.38
CA VAL A 166 -10.73 11.30 -14.94
C VAL A 166 -11.69 10.62 -15.93
N LEU A 167 -11.25 9.50 -16.50
CA LEU A 167 -12.09 8.60 -17.29
C LEU A 167 -12.83 7.62 -16.38
N SER A 168 -12.13 7.04 -15.41
CA SER A 168 -12.68 6.03 -14.50
C SER A 168 -11.87 5.93 -13.21
N ASN A 169 -12.55 5.73 -12.09
CA ASN A 169 -11.94 5.38 -10.82
C ASN A 169 -12.06 3.87 -10.58
N VAL A 170 -10.97 3.27 -10.15
CA VAL A 170 -10.84 1.84 -9.87
C VAL A 170 -10.58 1.67 -8.38
N SER A 171 -11.55 1.14 -7.66
CA SER A 171 -11.41 0.92 -6.22
C SER A 171 -10.36 -0.15 -5.89
N ALA A 172 -9.68 0.04 -4.77
CA ALA A 172 -8.80 -0.96 -4.18
C ALA A 172 -9.55 -2.26 -3.89
N GLN A 173 -8.90 -3.41 -4.15
CA GLN A 173 -9.40 -4.74 -3.81
C GLN A 173 -8.24 -5.61 -3.34
N PRO A 174 -8.48 -6.64 -2.50
CA PRO A 174 -7.42 -7.46 -1.89
C PRO A 174 -6.80 -8.49 -2.86
N LEU A 175 -6.89 -8.28 -4.18
CA LEU A 175 -6.44 -9.22 -5.20
C LEU A 175 -5.78 -8.46 -6.36
N ILE A 176 -4.71 -9.05 -6.89
CA ILE A 176 -4.15 -8.62 -8.18
C ILE A 176 -5.14 -9.04 -9.27
N ARG A 177 -5.51 -8.11 -10.15
CA ARG A 177 -6.50 -8.39 -11.21
C ARG A 177 -6.25 -7.57 -12.46
N THR A 178 -6.65 -8.13 -13.59
CA THR A 178 -6.76 -7.35 -14.83
C THR A 178 -7.96 -6.41 -14.74
N VAL A 179 -7.73 -5.13 -15.04
CA VAL A 179 -8.77 -4.10 -15.13
C VAL A 179 -8.91 -3.65 -16.57
N ILE A 180 -10.15 -3.61 -17.06
CA ILE A 180 -10.49 -3.10 -18.38
C ILE A 180 -11.33 -1.84 -18.20
N VAL A 181 -10.88 -0.72 -18.77
CA VAL A 181 -11.61 0.55 -18.82
C VAL A 181 -12.01 0.81 -20.27
N THR A 182 -13.29 1.09 -20.48
CA THR A 182 -13.82 1.46 -21.80
C THR A 182 -13.93 2.98 -21.87
N ASP A 183 -13.36 3.58 -22.91
CA ASP A 183 -13.66 4.96 -23.28
C ASP A 183 -14.87 4.95 -24.22
N PRO A 184 -16.06 5.42 -23.78
CA PRO A 184 -17.27 5.31 -24.58
C PRO A 184 -17.29 6.30 -25.75
N ASN A 185 -16.49 7.37 -25.68
CA ASN A 185 -16.52 8.47 -26.64
C ASN A 185 -15.09 8.92 -27.01
N PRO A 186 -14.25 8.06 -27.62
CA PRO A 186 -12.96 8.48 -28.13
C PRO A 186 -13.17 9.47 -29.29
N PRO A 187 -12.44 10.61 -29.36
CA PRO A 187 -12.60 11.57 -30.43
C PRO A 187 -12.17 10.96 -31.75
N THR A 188 -12.96 11.14 -32.79
CA THR A 188 -12.68 10.60 -34.12
C THR A 188 -11.66 11.44 -34.91
N ASN A 189 -11.35 12.67 -34.46
CA ASN A 189 -10.52 13.64 -35.16
C ASN A 189 -9.46 14.34 -34.29
N ARG A 190 -9.23 13.86 -33.05
CA ARG A 190 -8.22 14.41 -32.14
C ARG A 190 -7.50 13.29 -31.39
N VAL A 191 -6.23 13.50 -31.10
CA VAL A 191 -5.44 12.59 -30.27
C VAL A 191 -5.94 12.64 -28.83
N ARG A 192 -6.12 11.48 -28.21
CA ARG A 192 -6.21 11.33 -26.75
C ARG A 192 -4.97 10.65 -26.23
N PHE A 193 -4.47 11.16 -25.12
CA PHE A 193 -3.42 10.57 -24.30
C PHE A 193 -4.08 9.98 -23.06
N TYR A 194 -3.59 8.83 -22.61
CA TYR A 194 -4.14 8.12 -21.45
C TYR A 194 -3.03 7.79 -20.46
N ARG A 195 -3.38 7.75 -19.18
CA ARG A 195 -2.51 7.24 -18.13
C ARG A 195 -3.32 6.58 -17.03
N ALA A 196 -2.72 5.62 -16.34
CA ALA A 196 -3.20 5.14 -15.05
C ALA A 196 -2.35 5.79 -13.97
N VAL A 197 -2.98 6.28 -12.90
CA VAL A 197 -2.29 6.85 -11.74
C VAL A 197 -2.84 6.25 -10.45
N ILE A 198 -2.02 6.24 -9.42
CA ILE A 198 -2.44 5.94 -8.04
C ILE A 198 -2.79 7.30 -7.40
N PRO A 199 -4.05 7.53 -7.00
CA PRO A 199 -4.53 8.82 -6.49
C PRO A 199 -4.14 9.09 -5.03
#